data_AF-A0A381L585-F1
#
_entry.id   AF-A0A381L585-F1
#
_cell.length_a   1.000
_cell.length_b   1.000
_cell.length_c   1.000
_cell.angle_alpha   90.00
_cell.angle_beta   90.00
_cell.angle_gamma   90.00
#
_symmetry.space_group_name_H-M   'P 1'
#
loop_
_entity.id
_entity.type
_entity.pdbx_description
1 polymer ?
#
loop_
_entity_poly.entity_id
_entity_poly.type
_entity_poly.pdbx_seq_one_letter_code
_entity_poly.pdbx_strand_id
1 'polypeptide(L)' 'PGFCNTNLKMIHMTIDINRPENQNPQPELEENEFIEVFTLPLRDLYSHCEKWEKEGYALDARVATLAEGIEMAKRWGL' A
#
# COMPACT_ATOMS: atom_id res chain seq x y z
N PRO A 1 14.04 -2.26 -14.29
CA PRO A 1 15.31 -2.71 -14.92
C PRO A 1 15.08 -3.91 -15.87
N GLY A 2 15.89 -4.04 -16.93
CA GLY A 2 15.85 -5.16 -17.89
C GLY A 2 14.83 -5.07 -19.03
N PHE A 3 13.81 -4.21 -18.90
CA PHE A 3 12.76 -4.03 -19.92
C PHE A 3 12.62 -2.55 -20.37
N CYS A 4 12.56 -1.62 -19.40
CA CYS A 4 12.46 -0.18 -19.67
C CYS A 4 13.41 0.65 -18.79
N ASN A 5 13.48 1.96 -19.10
CA ASN A 5 14.25 2.97 -18.38
C ASN A 5 13.42 3.76 -17.34
N THR A 6 12.16 3.37 -17.08
CA THR A 6 11.30 4.00 -16.08
C THR A 6 11.97 4.01 -14.71
N ASN A 7 11.90 5.14 -14.04
CA ASN A 7 12.45 5.34 -12.70
C ASN A 7 11.33 5.71 -11.70
N LEU A 8 11.71 5.76 -10.42
CA LEU A 8 10.81 5.96 -9.28
C LEU A 8 11.57 6.71 -8.19
N LYS A 9 10.84 7.53 -7.42
CA LYS A 9 11.27 8.01 -6.09
C LYS A 9 10.32 7.44 -5.05
N MET A 10 10.85 6.72 -4.06
CA MET A 10 10.08 6.28 -2.89
C MET A 10 10.06 7.44 -1.89
N ILE A 11 8.86 7.90 -1.53
CA ILE A 11 8.66 9.02 -0.60
C ILE A 11 7.87 8.49 0.59
N HIS A 12 8.40 8.69 1.80
CA HIS A 12 7.67 8.38 3.02
C HIS A 12 6.91 9.63 3.49
N MET A 13 5.60 9.49 3.70
CA MET A 13 4.74 10.54 4.23
C MET A 13 4.09 10.06 5.51
N THR A 14 4.01 10.93 6.51
CA THR A 14 3.26 10.68 7.74
C THR A 14 2.01 11.53 7.72
N ILE A 15 0.86 10.89 7.94
CA ILE A 15 -0.44 11.56 8.01
C ILE A 15 -0.87 11.57 9.48
N ASP A 16 -1.12 12.76 10.02
CA ASP A 16 -1.72 12.88 11.35
C ASP A 16 -3.23 12.70 11.25
N ILE A 17 -3.70 11.51 11.62
CA ILE A 17 -5.11 11.12 11.58
C ILE A 17 -5.96 11.85 12.62
N ASN A 18 -5.39 12.64 13.53
CA ASN A 18 -6.16 13.40 14.53
C ASN A 18 -6.60 14.78 14.03
N ARG A 19 -6.07 15.23 12.88
CA ARG A 19 -6.42 16.52 12.31
C ARG A 19 -7.86 16.50 11.78
N PRO A 20 -8.65 17.58 11.96
CA PRO A 20 -10.04 17.64 11.49
C PRO A 20 -10.20 17.33 10.00
N GLU A 21 -9.27 17.80 9.17
CA GLU A 21 -9.27 17.58 7.72
C GLU A 21 -9.03 16.13 7.30
N ASN A 22 -8.41 15.30 8.16
CA ASN A 22 -8.07 13.91 7.87
C ASN A 22 -9.10 12.90 8.42
N GLN A 23 -10.18 13.37 9.06
CA GLN A 23 -11.20 12.47 9.63
C GLN A 23 -12.05 11.77 8.55
N ASN A 24 -12.27 12.44 7.42
CA ASN A 24 -13.05 11.89 6.31
C ASN A 24 -12.48 12.37 4.96
N PRO A 25 -11.27 11.93 4.59
CA PRO A 25 -10.65 12.35 3.34
C PRO A 25 -11.49 11.85 2.15
N GLN A 26 -11.75 12.73 1.20
CA GLN A 26 -12.42 12.40 -0.06
C GLN A 26 -11.42 12.59 -1.20
N PRO A 27 -11.19 11.58 -2.05
CA PRO A 27 -10.28 11.73 -3.18
C PRO A 27 -10.89 12.68 -4.22
N GLU A 28 -10.06 13.54 -4.79
CA GLU A 28 -10.40 14.36 -5.94
C GLU A 28 -9.90 13.63 -7.19
N LEU A 29 -10.80 12.86 -7.82
CA LEU A 29 -10.51 12.00 -8.97
C LEU A 29 -10.83 12.71 -10.29
N GLU A 30 -10.05 12.43 -11.34
CA GLU A 30 -10.40 12.84 -12.71
C GLU A 30 -11.53 11.99 -13.30
N GLU A 31 -12.21 12.45 -14.36
CA GLU A 31 -13.39 11.78 -14.96
C GLU A 31 -13.14 10.31 -15.35
N ASN A 32 -11.89 9.97 -15.69
CA ASN A 32 -11.49 8.64 -16.12
C ASN A 32 -10.79 7.80 -15.04
N GLU A 33 -10.77 8.29 -13.79
CA GLU A 33 -10.17 7.60 -12.67
C GLU A 33 -11.22 6.89 -11.81
N PHE A 34 -10.97 5.61 -11.54
CA PHE A 34 -11.77 4.78 -10.66
C PHE A 34 -10.85 4.15 -9.63
N ILE A 35 -10.61 4.88 -8.54
CA ILE A 35 -9.65 4.51 -7.49
C ILE A 35 -10.40 4.29 -6.18
N GLU A 36 -10.21 3.11 -5.59
CA GLU A 36 -10.68 2.78 -4.25
C GLU A 36 -9.53 2.82 -3.24
N VAL A 37 -9.81 3.33 -2.03
CA VAL A 37 -8.81 3.46 -0.97
C VAL A 37 -9.01 2.40 0.10
N PHE A 38 -7.96 1.64 0.38
CA PHE A 38 -7.91 0.68 1.47
C PHE A 38 -6.98 1.18 2.57
N THR A 39 -7.51 1.37 3.78
CA THR A 39 -6.71 1.72 4.97
C THR A 39 -6.68 0.53 5.92
N LEU A 40 -5.48 0.08 6.27
CA LEU A 40 -5.26 -1.06 7.14
C LEU A 40 -4.03 -0.88 8.02
N PRO A 41 -3.97 -1.54 9.19
CA PRO A 41 -2.76 -1.57 10.00
C PRO A 41 -1.61 -2.25 9.26
N LEU A 42 -0.40 -1.67 9.33
CA LEU A 42 0.79 -2.22 8.66
C LEU A 42 1.09 -3.68 9.04
N ARG A 43 0.82 -4.05 10.30
CA ARG A 43 1.01 -5.42 10.81
C ARG A 43 0.13 -6.49 10.12
N ASP A 44 -0.94 -6.05 9.46
CA ASP A 44 -1.93 -6.90 8.80
C ASP A 44 -1.77 -6.85 7.26
N LEU A 45 -0.83 -6.03 6.74
CA LEU A 45 -0.63 -5.79 5.31
C LEU A 45 -0.33 -7.07 4.53
N TYR A 46 0.57 -7.91 5.05
CA TYR A 46 0.93 -9.18 4.39
C TYR A 46 -0.29 -10.11 4.23
N SER A 47 -1.05 -10.33 5.30
CA SER A 47 -2.26 -11.17 5.23
C SER A 47 -3.34 -10.61 4.29
N HIS A 48 -3.42 -9.29 4.12
CA HIS A 48 -4.33 -8.68 3.16
C HIS A 48 -3.85 -8.88 1.73
N CYS A 49 -2.54 -8.78 1.47
CA CYS A 49 -1.98 -9.16 0.16
C CYS A 49 -2.33 -10.60 -0.23
N GLU A 50 -2.17 -11.57 0.68
CA GLU A 50 -2.55 -12.98 0.43
C GLU A 50 -4.05 -13.14 0.15
N LYS A 51 -4.90 -12.33 0.80
CA LYS A 51 -6.34 -12.33 0.55
C LYS A 51 -6.66 -11.75 -0.83
N TRP A 52 -6.13 -10.59 -1.16
CA TRP A 52 -6.39 -9.89 -2.42
C TRP A 52 -5.90 -10.69 -3.62
N GLU A 53 -4.75 -11.36 -3.51
CA GLU A 53 -4.29 -12.28 -4.56
C GLU A 53 -5.36 -13.36 -4.85
N LYS A 54 -5.94 -13.98 -3.80
CA LYS A 54 -7.00 -14.99 -3.93
C LYS A 54 -8.30 -14.44 -4.50
N GLU A 55 -8.58 -13.16 -4.28
CA GLU A 55 -9.73 -12.45 -4.86
C GLU A 55 -9.48 -12.03 -6.32
N GLY A 56 -8.28 -12.27 -6.85
CA GLY A 56 -7.93 -12.02 -8.25
C GLY A 56 -7.27 -10.66 -8.51
N TYR A 57 -6.87 -9.93 -7.47
CA TYR A 57 -6.15 -8.67 -7.62
C TYR A 57 -4.69 -8.92 -8.06
N ALA A 58 -4.21 -8.09 -8.99
CA ALA A 58 -2.79 -8.00 -9.28
C ALA A 58 -2.13 -7.04 -8.28
N LEU A 59 -1.15 -7.54 -7.53
CA LEU A 59 -0.42 -6.73 -6.55
C LEU A 59 0.80 -6.07 -7.20
N ASP A 60 1.01 -4.80 -6.90
CA ASP A 60 2.27 -4.15 -7.24
C ASP A 60 3.43 -4.82 -6.49
N ALA A 61 4.48 -5.21 -7.23
CA ALA A 61 5.61 -5.93 -6.66
C ALA A 61 6.26 -5.18 -5.48
N ARG A 62 6.25 -3.85 -5.48
CA ARG A 62 6.86 -3.04 -4.40
C ARG A 62 6.02 -3.07 -3.14
N VAL A 63 4.69 -3.08 -3.27
CA VAL A 63 3.76 -3.23 -2.13
C VAL A 63 3.91 -4.61 -1.51
N ALA A 64 3.90 -5.68 -2.34
CA ALA A 64 4.07 -7.04 -1.87
C ALA A 64 5.43 -7.25 -1.18
N THR A 65 6.51 -6.71 -1.76
CA THR A 65 7.87 -6.82 -1.18
C THR A 65 7.97 -6.09 0.16
N LEU A 66 7.37 -4.90 0.29
CA LEU A 66 7.33 -4.17 1.56
C LEU A 66 6.55 -4.96 2.62
N ALA A 67 5.40 -5.52 2.25
CA ALA A 67 4.56 -6.33 3.13
C ALA A 67 5.31 -7.57 3.65
N GLU A 68 5.99 -8.30 2.75
CA GLU A 68 6.81 -9.47 3.10
C GLU A 68 7.94 -9.09 4.05
N GLY A 69 8.65 -7.98 3.81
CA GLY A 69 9.71 -7.51 4.70
C GLY A 69 9.21 -7.20 6.12
N ILE A 70 8.03 -6.58 6.25
CA ILE A 70 7.39 -6.33 7.56
C ILE A 70 7.05 -7.65 8.27
N GLU A 71 6.48 -8.61 7.54
CA GLU A 71 6.12 -9.92 8.10
C GLU A 71 7.37 -10.73 8.50
N MET A 72 8.46 -10.67 7.73
CA MET A 72 9.74 -11.29 8.09
C MET A 72 10.30 -10.70 9.39
N ALA A 73 10.33 -9.38 9.53
CA ALA A 73 10.78 -8.71 10.74
C ALA A 73 9.97 -9.15 11.98
N LYS A 74 8.65 -9.20 11.85
CA LYS A 74 7.74 -9.69 12.90
C LYS A 74 8.00 -11.15 13.28
N ARG A 75 8.18 -12.05 12.29
CA ARG A 75 8.44 -13.49 12.52
C ARG A 75 9.78 -13.74 13.21
N TRP A 76 10.76 -12.89 12.96
CA TRP A 76 12.09 -12.99 13.55
C TRP A 76 12.32 -12.10 14.79
N GLY A 77 11.30 -11.32 15.19
CA GLY A 77 11.37 -10.47 16.39
C GLY A 77 12.37 -9.33 16.28
N LEU A 78 12.53 -8.75 15.09
CA LEU A 78 13.39 -7.60 14.81
C LEU A 78 12.72 -6.26 15.19
#